data_AF-A0A368G2V4-F1
#
_entry.id   AF-A0A368G2V4-F1
#
_cell.length_a   1.000
_cell.length_b   1.000
_cell.length_c   1.000
_cell.angle_alpha   90.00
_cell.angle_beta   90.00
_cell.angle_gamma   90.00
#
_symmetry.space_group_name_H-M   'P 1'
#
loop_
_entity.id
_entity.type
_entity.pdbx_description
1 polymer ?
#
loop_
_entity_poly.entity_id
_entity_poly.type
_entity_poly.pdbx_seq_one_letter_code
_entity_poly.pdbx_strand_id
1 'polypeptide(L)'
;MFQAISSAVRKAGLANLYGIAGNTNIQGEEVKKLDELSNELMINMLRSSYACSGMVSEENEEIIDVDEGKRGKYVVSFDPLDGSSNIDCLVSIGTIFGIWKKITEGPATKADFMQPGKAMVAAGYCLYGSATIVVLSTGHGVNGFMLDPSIGEFILTHPRMRIPDKGKVYSINEGYARFWSKGLTEYIHTRKFPEVSLTAV
;
A
#
# COMPACT_ATOMS: atom_id res chain seq x y z
N MET A 1 -12.67 -3.93 -1.86
CA MET A 1 -11.60 -3.65 -0.88
C MET A 1 -11.07 -2.22 -1.02
N PHE A 2 -10.24 -1.88 -2.02
CA PHE A 2 -9.65 -0.53 -2.17
C PHE A 2 -10.66 0.62 -2.28
N GLN A 3 -11.82 0.39 -2.88
CA GLN A 3 -12.90 1.39 -2.93
C GLN A 3 -13.47 1.73 -1.56
N ALA A 4 -13.61 0.74 -0.69
CA ALA A 4 -14.12 0.93 0.67
C ALA A 4 -13.12 1.74 1.50
N ILE A 5 -11.84 1.40 1.43
CA ILE A 5 -10.76 2.17 2.07
C ILE A 5 -10.72 3.59 1.51
N SER A 6 -10.75 3.76 0.18
CA SER A 6 -10.78 5.09 -0.44
C SER A 6 -11.96 5.95 0.01
N SER A 7 -13.16 5.36 0.15
CA SER A 7 -14.33 6.05 0.68
C SER A 7 -14.13 6.44 2.15
N ALA A 8 -13.52 5.58 2.97
CA ALA A 8 -13.22 5.87 4.37
C ALA A 8 -12.21 7.01 4.49
N VAL A 9 -11.09 6.94 3.76
CA VAL A 9 -10.05 7.99 3.71
C VAL A 9 -10.64 9.35 3.35
N ARG A 10 -11.48 9.41 2.30
CA ARG A 10 -12.11 10.67 1.85
C ARG A 10 -13.11 11.25 2.86
N LYS A 11 -13.61 10.44 3.79
CA LYS A 11 -14.58 10.84 4.83
C LYS A 11 -13.96 11.00 6.21
N ALA A 12 -12.68 10.65 6.40
CA ALA A 12 -12.01 10.68 7.70
C ALA A 12 -12.10 12.07 8.37
N GLY A 13 -11.83 13.14 7.60
CA GLY A 13 -11.97 14.51 8.09
C GLY A 13 -13.41 14.88 8.46
N LEU A 14 -14.42 14.37 7.72
CA LEU A 14 -15.83 14.63 7.99
C LEU A 14 -16.36 13.85 9.20
N ALA A 15 -15.88 12.61 9.39
CA ALA A 15 -16.19 11.81 10.56
C ALA A 15 -15.69 12.49 11.85
N ASN A 16 -14.51 13.13 11.78
CA ASN A 16 -13.97 13.94 12.87
C ASN A 16 -14.68 15.31 13.03
N LEU A 17 -15.06 15.99 11.93
CA LEU A 17 -15.67 17.33 11.94
C LEU A 17 -17.15 17.34 12.36
N TYR A 18 -17.94 16.34 11.94
CA TYR A 18 -19.40 16.38 12.14
C TYR A 18 -19.88 15.92 13.51
N GLY A 19 -19.01 15.44 14.39
CA GLY A 19 -19.51 14.86 15.64
C GLY A 19 -20.59 13.81 15.36
N ILE A 20 -20.36 12.93 14.37
CA ILE A 20 -20.96 11.59 14.38
C ILE A 20 -20.28 10.74 15.49
N ALA A 21 -19.33 11.35 16.22
CA ALA A 21 -19.15 11.22 17.67
C ALA A 21 -20.24 11.98 18.48
N GLY A 22 -21.50 11.86 18.07
CA GLY A 22 -22.68 12.36 18.77
C GLY A 22 -23.38 11.27 19.59
N ASN A 23 -22.87 10.04 19.50
CA ASN A 23 -23.11 9.01 20.49
C ASN A 23 -21.74 8.62 21.05
N THR A 24 -21.44 9.15 22.23
CA THR A 24 -20.84 8.31 23.27
C THR A 24 -21.70 7.05 23.33
N ASN A 25 -21.29 5.97 22.66
CA ASN A 25 -21.81 4.67 23.03
C ASN A 25 -21.44 4.47 24.51
N ILE A 26 -22.38 3.93 25.27
CA ILE A 26 -22.47 3.94 26.74
C ILE A 26 -21.27 3.20 27.43
N GLN A 27 -20.23 2.84 26.68
CA GLN A 27 -19.04 2.10 27.11
C GLN A 27 -17.70 2.74 26.74
N GLY A 28 -17.65 3.93 26.10
CA GLY A 28 -16.41 4.71 25.99
C GLY A 28 -15.33 4.16 25.04
N GLU A 29 -15.70 3.42 24.00
CA GLU A 29 -14.74 2.91 23.01
C GLU A 29 -14.30 3.96 21.97
N GLU A 30 -13.01 3.95 21.63
CA GLU A 30 -12.33 4.85 20.69
C GLU A 30 -12.88 4.74 19.25
N VAL A 31 -12.89 5.86 18.52
CA VAL A 31 -13.03 5.85 17.06
C VAL A 31 -11.93 4.95 16.50
N LYS A 32 -12.31 3.82 15.87
CA LYS A 32 -11.34 2.94 15.20
C LYS A 32 -10.43 3.76 14.30
N LYS A 33 -9.12 3.67 14.53
CA LYS A 33 -8.14 4.36 13.70
C LYS A 33 -8.27 3.84 12.26
N LEU A 34 -8.06 4.72 11.28
CA LEU A 34 -8.24 4.38 9.87
C LEU A 34 -7.37 3.18 9.45
N ASP A 35 -6.25 2.98 10.14
CA ASP A 35 -5.38 1.81 10.07
C ASP A 35 -6.12 0.50 10.40
N GLU A 36 -6.77 0.43 11.57
CA GLU A 36 -7.54 -0.73 12.02
C GLU A 36 -8.70 -1.05 11.07
N LEU A 37 -9.42 -0.02 10.62
CA LEU A 37 -10.52 -0.19 9.66
C LEU A 37 -9.99 -0.74 8.33
N SER A 38 -8.88 -0.20 7.83
CA SER A 38 -8.27 -0.65 6.58
C SER A 38 -7.80 -2.09 6.69
N ASN A 39 -7.18 -2.44 7.83
CA ASN A 39 -6.74 -3.79 8.12
C ASN A 39 -7.91 -4.79 8.17
N GLU A 40 -8.98 -4.48 8.90
CA GLU A 40 -10.18 -5.33 8.97
C GLU A 40 -10.82 -5.55 7.59
N LEU A 41 -10.93 -4.49 6.79
CA LEU A 41 -11.47 -4.57 5.43
C LEU A 41 -10.60 -5.48 4.55
N MET A 42 -9.29 -5.36 4.63
CA MET A 42 -8.35 -6.20 3.87
C MET A 42 -8.50 -7.68 4.27
N ILE A 43 -8.43 -7.97 5.57
CA ILE A 43 -8.55 -9.33 6.11
C ILE A 43 -9.87 -9.97 5.69
N ASN A 44 -10.99 -9.27 5.88
CA ASN A 44 -12.32 -9.81 5.60
C ASN A 44 -12.54 -10.10 4.11
N MET A 45 -12.06 -9.20 3.24
CA MET A 45 -12.15 -9.36 1.79
C MET A 45 -11.24 -10.49 1.29
N LEU A 46 -10.04 -10.63 1.84
CA LEU A 46 -9.12 -11.71 1.46
C LEU A 46 -9.59 -13.07 1.98
N ARG A 47 -10.09 -13.16 3.21
CA ARG A 47 -10.71 -14.38 3.76
C ARG A 47 -11.91 -14.86 2.95
N SER A 48 -12.72 -13.94 2.43
CA SER A 48 -13.90 -14.28 1.61
C SER A 48 -13.59 -14.53 0.13
N SER A 49 -12.33 -14.38 -0.29
CA SER A 49 -11.94 -14.53 -1.71
C SER A 49 -11.84 -15.98 -2.20
N TYR A 50 -11.76 -16.96 -1.29
CA TYR A 50 -11.44 -18.37 -1.59
C TYR A 50 -10.10 -18.58 -2.34
N ALA A 51 -9.28 -17.53 -2.47
CA ALA A 51 -7.99 -17.58 -3.18
C ALA A 51 -6.80 -17.52 -2.21
N CYS A 52 -7.00 -16.97 -1.02
CA CYS A 52 -5.99 -16.79 0.02
C CYS A 52 -6.01 -17.96 1.02
N SER A 53 -4.85 -18.44 1.44
CA SER A 53 -4.67 -19.43 2.51
C SER A 53 -4.19 -18.82 3.81
N GLY A 54 -3.63 -17.61 3.78
CA GLY A 54 -3.10 -16.93 4.96
C GLY A 54 -2.58 -15.54 4.59
N MET A 55 -2.55 -14.66 5.59
CA MET A 55 -2.11 -13.27 5.42
C MET A 55 -1.08 -12.86 6.47
N VAL A 56 -0.24 -11.89 6.09
CA VAL A 56 0.58 -11.09 7.02
C VAL A 56 0.24 -9.63 6.78
N SER A 57 -0.09 -8.92 7.85
CA SER A 57 -0.38 -7.48 7.84
C SER A 57 0.69 -6.76 8.66
N GLU A 58 1.00 -5.51 8.30
CA GLU A 58 1.83 -4.65 9.15
C GLU A 58 1.18 -4.42 10.53
N GLU A 59 -0.15 -4.47 10.59
CA GLU A 59 -0.96 -4.25 11.81
C GLU A 59 -1.21 -5.52 12.65
N ASN A 60 -0.63 -6.66 12.29
CA ASN A 60 -0.81 -7.92 13.03
C ASN A 60 0.52 -8.63 13.26
N GLU A 61 0.84 -8.91 14.53
CA GLU A 61 2.08 -9.59 14.91
C GLU A 61 2.14 -11.04 14.39
N GLU A 62 1.00 -11.71 14.32
CA GLU A 62 0.88 -13.12 13.98
C GLU A 62 0.28 -13.34 12.58
N ILE A 63 0.57 -14.51 12.01
CA ILE A 63 -0.03 -14.93 10.73
C ILE A 63 -1.54 -15.06 10.90
N ILE A 64 -2.27 -14.43 9.99
CA ILE A 64 -3.73 -14.47 9.95
C ILE A 64 -4.13 -15.66 9.08
N ASP A 65 -4.59 -16.74 9.71
CA ASP A 65 -5.05 -17.92 8.99
C ASP A 65 -6.43 -17.69 8.33
N VAL A 66 -6.66 -18.45 7.26
CA VAL A 66 -7.96 -18.56 6.59
C VAL A 66 -8.60 -19.89 6.97
N ASP A 67 -9.90 -19.87 7.30
CA ASP A 67 -10.68 -21.06 7.64
C ASP A 67 -10.48 -22.16 6.60
N GLU A 68 -10.35 -23.43 7.03
CA GLU A 68 -10.02 -24.57 6.17
C GLU A 68 -10.91 -24.67 4.91
N GLY A 69 -12.21 -24.45 5.04
CA GLY A 69 -13.17 -24.47 3.92
C GLY A 69 -13.11 -23.28 2.96
N LYS A 70 -12.27 -22.28 3.24
CA LYS A 70 -12.09 -21.07 2.42
C LYS A 70 -10.64 -20.88 1.95
N ARG A 71 -9.73 -21.82 2.27
CA ARG A 71 -8.33 -21.70 1.89
C ARG A 71 -8.16 -21.82 0.38
N GLY A 72 -7.45 -20.87 -0.19
CA GLY A 72 -6.97 -20.95 -1.57
C GLY A 72 -5.49 -21.33 -1.66
N LYS A 73 -4.86 -21.00 -2.80
CA LYS A 73 -3.48 -21.40 -3.14
C LYS A 73 -2.44 -20.29 -2.94
N TYR A 74 -2.87 -19.11 -2.50
CA TYR A 74 -2.00 -17.94 -2.38
C TYR A 74 -1.82 -17.51 -0.93
N VAL A 75 -0.71 -16.87 -0.65
CA VAL A 75 -0.49 -16.12 0.59
C VAL A 75 -0.27 -14.65 0.24
N VAL A 76 -0.76 -13.75 1.09
CA VAL A 76 -0.78 -12.32 0.82
C VAL A 76 -0.12 -11.57 1.97
N SER A 77 0.88 -10.75 1.66
CA SER A 77 1.42 -9.78 2.61
C SER A 77 0.96 -8.39 2.21
N PHE A 78 0.54 -7.57 3.15
CA PHE A 78 0.07 -6.23 2.85
C PHE A 78 0.37 -5.24 3.98
N ASP A 79 0.52 -3.98 3.58
CA ASP A 79 0.42 -2.81 4.44
C ASP A 79 -0.95 -2.17 4.15
N PRO A 80 -1.91 -2.23 5.10
CA PRO A 80 -3.26 -1.78 4.85
C PRO A 80 -3.34 -0.27 4.63
N LEU A 81 -2.46 0.52 5.26
CA LEU A 81 -2.47 1.98 5.18
C LEU A 81 -1.07 2.60 5.36
N ASP A 82 -0.26 2.54 4.30
CA ASP A 82 1.06 3.17 4.24
C ASP A 82 0.96 4.70 4.33
N GLY A 83 1.85 5.29 5.13
CA GLY A 83 1.89 6.71 5.37
C GLY A 83 0.86 7.23 6.36
N SER A 84 0.35 6.38 7.26
CA SER A 84 -0.62 6.72 8.31
C SER A 84 -0.28 7.99 9.11
N SER A 85 1.01 8.23 9.39
CA SER A 85 1.50 9.48 10.01
C SER A 85 1.14 10.77 9.26
N ASN A 86 0.76 10.68 7.99
CA ASN A 86 0.37 11.82 7.16
C ASN A 86 -1.15 12.03 7.06
N ILE A 87 -1.97 11.21 7.72
CA ILE A 87 -3.44 11.29 7.66
C ILE A 87 -3.92 12.68 8.09
N ASP A 88 -3.42 13.21 9.21
CA ASP A 88 -3.85 14.50 9.77
C ASP A 88 -3.44 15.69 8.89
N CYS A 89 -2.39 15.52 8.08
CA CYS A 89 -1.90 16.53 7.15
C CYS A 89 -2.58 16.45 5.77
N LEU A 90 -3.50 15.50 5.56
CA LEU A 90 -4.20 15.26 4.30
C LEU A 90 -3.25 15.04 3.11
N VAL A 91 -2.06 14.49 3.35
CA VAL A 91 -1.13 14.10 2.28
C VAL A 91 -1.56 12.73 1.73
N SER A 92 -1.05 12.39 0.55
CA SER A 92 -1.34 11.08 -0.06
C SER A 92 -0.84 9.94 0.81
N ILE A 93 -1.71 8.94 0.98
CA ILE A 93 -1.46 7.68 1.68
C ILE A 93 -1.82 6.52 0.74
N GLY A 94 -1.52 5.28 1.11
CA GLY A 94 -1.77 4.15 0.23
C GLY A 94 -1.96 2.81 0.91
N THR A 95 -2.20 1.77 0.13
CA THR A 95 -2.21 0.38 0.58
C THR A 95 -1.21 -0.37 -0.29
N ILE A 96 -0.33 -1.20 0.27
CA ILE A 96 0.68 -1.97 -0.47
C ILE A 96 0.36 -3.45 -0.32
N PHE A 97 0.56 -4.25 -1.37
CA PHE A 97 0.36 -5.70 -1.28
C PHE A 97 1.31 -6.49 -2.18
N GLY A 98 1.66 -7.69 -1.71
CA GLY A 98 2.39 -8.71 -2.45
C GLY A 98 1.67 -10.05 -2.33
N ILE A 99 1.69 -10.82 -3.41
CA ILE A 99 1.02 -12.12 -3.51
C ILE A 99 2.03 -13.17 -3.95
N TRP A 100 2.09 -14.27 -3.20
CA TRP A 100 2.88 -15.46 -3.52
C TRP A 100 1.98 -16.68 -3.60
N LYS A 101 2.45 -17.72 -4.31
CA LYS A 101 1.86 -19.05 -4.18
C LYS A 101 2.32 -19.65 -2.85
N LYS A 102 1.41 -20.33 -2.16
CA LYS A 102 1.74 -21.16 -0.99
C LYS A 102 2.68 -22.30 -1.41
N ILE A 103 3.62 -22.65 -0.55
CA ILE A 103 4.64 -23.68 -0.82
C ILE A 103 4.57 -24.88 0.14
N THR A 104 3.88 -24.73 1.28
CA THR A 104 3.65 -25.82 2.23
C THR A 104 2.29 -26.49 2.03
N GLU A 105 2.11 -27.67 2.61
CA GLU A 105 0.80 -28.33 2.76
C GLU A 105 0.06 -27.84 4.02
N GLY A 106 -1.26 -28.00 4.08
CA GLY A 106 -2.06 -27.65 5.27
C GLY A 106 -2.28 -26.14 5.49
N PRO A 107 -2.36 -25.64 6.74
CA PRO A 107 -2.45 -24.21 7.05
C PRO A 107 -1.25 -23.40 6.55
N ALA A 108 -1.41 -22.07 6.41
CA ALA A 108 -0.27 -21.20 6.06
C ALA A 108 0.74 -21.14 7.22
N THR A 109 2.02 -21.21 6.88
CA THR A 109 3.12 -21.19 7.85
C THR A 109 4.06 -20.03 7.57
N LYS A 110 4.97 -19.72 8.51
CA LYS A 110 6.00 -18.69 8.31
C LYS A 110 6.85 -18.94 7.06
N ALA A 111 7.11 -20.20 6.70
CA ALA A 111 7.88 -20.54 5.51
C ALA A 111 7.22 -20.04 4.23
N ASP A 112 5.89 -19.98 4.18
CA ASP A 112 5.15 -19.48 3.02
C ASP A 112 5.33 -17.97 2.81
N PHE A 113 5.63 -17.20 3.86
CA PHE A 113 5.84 -15.74 3.78
C PHE A 113 7.33 -15.35 3.67
N MET A 114 8.25 -16.24 4.05
CA MET A 114 9.70 -16.01 3.93
C MET A 114 10.25 -16.37 2.53
N GLN A 115 9.45 -16.12 1.49
CA GLN A 115 9.84 -16.32 0.10
C GLN A 115 10.55 -15.07 -0.46
N PRO A 116 11.50 -15.24 -1.40
CA PRO A 116 12.16 -14.08 -2.00
C PRO A 116 11.16 -13.29 -2.87
N GLY A 117 11.34 -11.96 -2.96
CA GLY A 117 10.45 -11.08 -3.75
C GLY A 117 10.34 -11.47 -5.23
N LYS A 118 11.38 -12.08 -5.82
CA LYS A 118 11.35 -12.62 -7.19
C LYS A 118 10.32 -13.74 -7.41
N ALA A 119 9.80 -14.34 -6.34
CA ALA A 119 8.78 -15.38 -6.38
C ALA A 119 7.34 -14.82 -6.30
N MET A 120 7.17 -13.50 -6.13
CA MET A 120 5.85 -12.87 -6.19
C MET A 120 5.18 -13.18 -7.53
N VAL A 121 3.91 -13.58 -7.48
CA VAL A 121 3.09 -13.79 -8.68
C VAL A 121 2.31 -12.53 -9.07
N ALA A 122 2.07 -11.65 -8.10
CA ALA A 122 1.51 -10.34 -8.31
C ALA A 122 1.92 -9.42 -7.16
N ALA A 123 2.02 -8.13 -7.46
CA ALA A 123 2.24 -7.09 -6.46
C ALA A 123 1.66 -5.77 -6.96
N GLY A 124 1.39 -4.87 -6.04
CA GLY A 124 0.87 -3.56 -6.38
C GLY A 124 0.67 -2.68 -5.17
N TYR A 125 0.13 -1.51 -5.44
CA TYR A 125 -0.31 -0.57 -4.43
C TYR A 125 -1.55 0.18 -4.90
N CYS A 126 -2.35 0.64 -3.94
CA CYS A 126 -3.41 1.61 -4.16
C CYS A 126 -2.98 2.94 -3.56
N LEU A 127 -2.96 4.00 -4.35
CA LEU A 127 -2.67 5.36 -3.91
C LEU A 127 -3.97 6.11 -3.68
N TYR A 128 -4.16 6.66 -2.49
CA TYR A 128 -5.27 7.54 -2.11
C TYR A 128 -4.77 8.99 -2.12
N GLY A 129 -4.58 9.54 -3.32
CA GLY A 129 -4.19 10.94 -3.51
C GLY A 129 -5.37 11.83 -3.93
N SER A 130 -5.09 12.82 -4.78
CA SER A 130 -6.13 13.62 -5.43
C SER A 130 -7.14 12.74 -6.19
N ALA A 131 -6.63 11.73 -6.89
CA ALA A 131 -7.39 10.61 -7.43
C ALA A 131 -6.95 9.30 -6.75
N THR A 132 -7.83 8.30 -6.80
CA THR A 132 -7.51 6.95 -6.32
C THR A 132 -7.02 6.11 -7.48
N ILE A 133 -5.79 5.58 -7.39
CA ILE A 133 -5.19 4.77 -8.45
C ILE A 133 -4.69 3.45 -7.86
N VAL A 134 -5.03 2.33 -8.49
CA VAL A 134 -4.39 1.04 -8.25
C VAL A 134 -3.34 0.79 -9.32
N VAL A 135 -2.10 0.55 -8.91
CA VAL A 135 -1.01 0.16 -9.79
C VAL A 135 -0.62 -1.28 -9.45
N LEU A 136 -0.61 -2.16 -10.43
CA LEU A 136 -0.27 -3.57 -10.21
C LEU A 136 0.52 -4.18 -11.36
N SER A 137 1.20 -5.29 -11.04
CA SER A 137 1.91 -6.15 -11.99
C SER A 137 1.67 -7.62 -11.63
N THR A 138 1.57 -8.46 -12.65
CA THR A 138 1.52 -9.93 -12.53
C THR A 138 2.69 -10.60 -13.25
N GLY A 139 3.79 -9.86 -13.47
CA GLY A 139 4.97 -10.32 -14.22
C GLY A 139 4.97 -9.95 -15.72
N HIS A 140 3.88 -9.42 -16.26
CA HIS A 140 3.76 -9.02 -17.68
C HIS A 140 3.62 -7.50 -17.87
N GLY A 141 4.46 -6.75 -17.15
CA GLY A 141 4.44 -5.29 -17.12
C GLY A 141 3.56 -4.72 -16.01
N VAL A 142 3.59 -3.39 -15.89
CA VAL A 142 2.91 -2.62 -14.85
C VAL A 142 1.75 -1.86 -15.47
N ASN A 143 0.58 -1.86 -14.84
CA ASN A 143 -0.59 -1.13 -15.31
C ASN A 143 -1.21 -0.33 -14.16
N GLY A 144 -1.66 0.88 -14.46
CA GLY A 144 -2.37 1.76 -13.54
C GLY A 144 -3.84 1.92 -13.91
N PHE A 145 -4.71 1.77 -12.92
CA PHE A 145 -6.16 1.87 -13.04
C PHE A 145 -6.65 2.96 -12.11
N MET A 146 -7.41 3.91 -12.63
CA MET A 146 -7.95 5.02 -11.85
C MET A 146 -9.39 4.70 -11.48
N LEU A 147 -9.77 4.95 -10.22
CA LEU A 147 -11.15 4.81 -9.77
C LEU A 147 -12.00 5.94 -10.36
N ASP A 148 -13.04 5.59 -11.10
CA ASP A 148 -14.15 6.48 -11.37
C ASP A 148 -15.16 6.37 -10.22
N PRO A 149 -15.28 7.39 -9.34
CA PRO A 149 -16.18 7.33 -8.20
C PRO A 149 -17.67 7.42 -8.59
N SER A 150 -18.00 7.86 -9.80
CA SER A 150 -19.39 8.00 -10.25
C SER A 150 -20.04 6.64 -10.52
N ILE A 151 -19.26 5.69 -11.03
CA ILE A 151 -19.70 4.32 -11.34
C ILE A 151 -19.13 3.28 -10.38
N GLY A 152 -18.11 3.65 -9.59
CA GLY A 152 -17.47 2.73 -8.65
C GLY A 152 -16.64 1.66 -9.35
N GLU A 153 -15.88 2.02 -10.39
CA GLU A 153 -15.06 1.08 -11.17
C GLU A 153 -13.63 1.58 -11.39
N PHE A 154 -12.68 0.65 -11.45
CA PHE A 154 -11.28 0.95 -11.76
C PHE A 154 -11.04 0.85 -13.27
N ILE A 155 -10.82 2.00 -13.91
CA ILE A 155 -10.64 2.11 -15.36
C ILE A 155 -9.15 2.12 -15.69
N LEU A 156 -8.74 1.30 -16.66
CA LEU A 156 -7.37 1.29 -17.17
C LEU A 156 -7.04 2.65 -17.78
N THR A 157 -6.11 3.37 -17.16
CA THR A 157 -5.69 4.72 -17.58
C THR A 157 -4.21 4.77 -17.95
N HIS A 158 -3.40 3.89 -17.39
CA HIS A 158 -1.95 3.86 -17.58
C HIS A 158 -1.48 2.46 -17.99
N PRO A 159 -1.67 2.07 -19.27
CA PRO A 159 -1.22 0.77 -19.74
C PRO A 159 0.31 0.71 -19.86
N ARG A 160 0.91 -0.42 -19.47
CA ARG A 160 2.34 -0.74 -19.65
C ARG A 160 3.28 0.37 -19.17
N MET A 161 3.06 0.87 -17.96
CA MET A 161 3.90 1.88 -17.32
C MET A 161 5.38 1.49 -17.37
N ARG A 162 6.22 2.48 -17.65
CA ARG A 162 7.68 2.38 -17.66
C ARG A 162 8.23 3.64 -16.98
N ILE A 163 9.23 3.45 -16.13
CA ILE A 163 10.04 4.56 -15.63
C ILE A 163 10.90 5.10 -16.79
N PRO A 164 11.11 6.42 -16.93
CA PRO A 164 12.05 6.94 -17.91
C PRO A 164 13.48 6.50 -17.59
N ASP A 165 14.34 6.42 -18.61
CA ASP A 165 15.75 6.02 -18.46
C ASP A 165 16.53 6.91 -17.49
N LYS A 166 16.13 8.18 -17.35
CA LYS A 166 16.74 9.13 -16.42
C LYS A 166 15.70 10.05 -15.76
N GLY A 167 15.64 10.02 -14.44
CA GLY A 167 14.84 10.94 -13.63
C GLY A 167 15.52 12.28 -13.38
N LYS A 168 14.74 13.26 -12.91
CA LYS A 168 15.20 14.62 -12.53
C LYS A 168 14.97 14.96 -11.06
N VAL A 169 14.43 14.02 -10.29
CA VAL A 169 14.02 14.22 -8.90
C VAL A 169 14.71 13.18 -8.03
N TYR A 170 15.16 13.57 -6.85
CA TYR A 170 15.53 12.65 -5.77
C TYR A 170 14.52 12.83 -4.62
N SER A 171 14.20 11.75 -3.92
CA SER A 171 13.33 11.75 -2.75
C SER A 171 14.06 11.10 -1.59
N ILE A 172 14.33 11.87 -0.53
CA ILE A 172 15.00 11.43 0.69
C ILE A 172 14.68 12.39 1.83
N ASN A 173 14.67 11.91 3.08
CA ASN A 173 14.61 12.78 4.24
C ASN A 173 16.01 13.33 4.58
N GLU A 174 16.27 14.59 4.20
CA GLU A 174 17.54 15.29 4.44
C GLU A 174 17.82 15.59 5.92
N GLY A 175 16.83 15.48 6.81
CA GLY A 175 17.02 15.61 8.25
C GLY A 175 17.98 14.57 8.83
N TYR A 176 18.19 13.45 8.13
CA TYR A 176 19.13 12.40 8.51
C TYR A 176 20.55 12.59 7.96
N ALA A 177 20.87 13.75 7.35
CA ALA A 177 22.15 13.99 6.68
C ALA A 177 23.40 13.65 7.52
N ARG A 178 23.33 13.87 8.84
CA ARG A 178 24.42 13.54 9.78
C ARG A 178 24.79 12.05 9.79
N PHE A 179 23.85 11.16 9.49
CA PHE A 179 24.02 9.71 9.56
C PHE A 179 24.30 9.06 8.20
N TRP A 180 24.37 9.86 7.14
CA TRP A 180 24.57 9.33 5.79
C TRP A 180 25.99 8.79 5.60
N SER A 181 26.08 7.71 4.85
CA SER A 181 27.37 7.22 4.36
C SER A 181 27.99 8.24 3.41
N LYS A 182 29.32 8.19 3.25
CA LYS A 182 30.05 9.08 2.33
C LYS A 182 29.47 9.05 0.91
N GLY A 183 29.16 7.85 0.39
CA GLY A 183 28.62 7.68 -0.95
C GLY A 183 27.23 8.31 -1.14
N LEU A 184 26.36 8.25 -0.12
CA LEU A 184 25.05 8.89 -0.18
C LEU A 184 25.19 10.42 -0.13
N THR A 185 26.03 10.94 0.76
CA THR A 185 26.32 12.38 0.85
C THR A 185 26.87 12.92 -0.48
N GLU A 186 27.81 12.21 -1.09
CA GLU A 186 28.38 12.57 -2.39
C GLU A 186 27.32 12.50 -3.51
N TYR A 187 26.51 11.45 -3.56
CA TYR A 187 25.42 11.34 -4.51
C TYR A 187 24.47 12.54 -4.44
N ILE A 188 23.98 12.88 -3.24
CA ILE A 188 23.08 14.03 -3.02
C ILE A 188 23.76 15.35 -3.41
N HIS A 189 25.06 15.51 -3.11
CA HIS A 189 25.83 16.66 -3.56
C HIS A 189 25.79 16.81 -5.08
N THR A 190 26.00 15.73 -5.85
CA THR A 190 25.91 15.79 -7.33
C THR A 190 24.51 16.09 -7.85
N ARG A 191 23.44 15.83 -7.08
CA ARG A 191 22.07 16.18 -7.47
C ARG A 191 21.78 17.67 -7.25
N LYS A 192 22.33 18.26 -6.20
CA LYS A 192 22.19 19.69 -5.87
C LYS A 192 23.10 20.58 -6.71
N PHE A 193 24.31 20.10 -6.99
CA PHE A 193 25.34 20.81 -7.75
C PHE A 193 25.76 19.95 -8.95
N PRO A 194 24.88 19.82 -9.97
CA PRO A 194 25.22 19.06 -11.17
C PRO A 194 26.35 19.77 -11.93
N GLU A 195 27.30 19.01 -12.45
CA GLU A 195 28.32 19.55 -13.34
C GLU A 195 27.65 20.14 -14.60
N VAL A 196 27.94 21.40 -14.90
CA VAL A 196 27.46 22.07 -16.11
C VAL A 196 28.22 21.47 -17.29
N SER A 197 27.54 20.75 -18.17
CA SER A 197 28.13 20.31 -19.42
C SER A 197 28.42 21.52 -20.31
N LEU A 198 29.70 21.79 -20.59
CA LEU A 198 30.18 22.87 -21.48
C LEU A 198 29.90 22.62 -22.98
N THR A 199 28.98 21.71 -23.35
CA THR A 199 28.74 21.32 -24.77
C THR A 199 27.36 21.69 -25.31
N ALA A 200 26.69 22.69 -24.75
CA ALA A 200 25.48 23.27 -25.34
C ALA A 200 25.69 24.75 -25.69
N VAL A 201 26.42 25.00 -26.77
CA VAL A 201 26.32 26.19 -27.62
C VAL A 201 26.23 25.72 -29.06
#